data_AF-K7ZPK6-F1
#
_entry.id   AF-K7ZPK6-F1
#
_cell.length_a   1.000
_cell.length_b   1.000
_cell.length_c   1.000
_cell.angle_alpha   90.00
_cell.angle_beta   90.00
_cell.angle_gamma   90.00
#
_symmetry.space_group_name_H-M   'P 1'
#
loop_
_entity.id
_entity.type
_entity.pdbx_description
1 polymer ?
#
loop_
_entity_poly.entity_id
_entity_poly.type
_entity_poly.pdbx_seq_one_letter_code
_entity_poly.pdbx_strand_id
1 'polypeptide(L)'
;QEPEAIIVAPTRELICQIFLEARKFAFGTCVRPVVVYGGVSTGHHIREISRGCNILCGTPGRLLDMIGRGKVGLQKLRYLVLDEADRMLDMG
;
A
#
# COMPACT_ATOMS: atom_id res chain seq x y z
N GLN A 1 0.67 -1.13 -12.02
CA GLN A 1 1.76 -0.27 -11.52
C GLN A 1 2.77 -1.13 -10.81
N GLU A 2 4.01 -0.68 -10.73
CA GLU A 2 5.11 -1.42 -10.09
C GLU A 2 5.78 -0.51 -9.06
N PRO A 3 5.28 -0.47 -7.81
CA PRO A 3 5.84 0.37 -6.77
C PRO A 3 7.25 -0.09 -6.39
N GLU A 4 8.08 0.87 -5.95
CA GLU A 4 9.46 0.64 -5.52
C GLU A 4 9.51 0.27 -4.02
N ALA A 5 8.49 0.69 -3.26
CA ALA A 5 8.32 0.33 -1.87
C ALA A 5 6.88 -0.10 -1.57
N ILE A 6 6.74 -1.14 -0.75
CA ILE A 6 5.46 -1.58 -0.18
C ILE A 6 5.58 -1.55 1.34
N ILE A 7 4.59 -0.94 1.99
CA ILE A 7 4.46 -0.93 3.45
C ILE A 7 3.16 -1.64 3.81
N VAL A 8 3.25 -2.63 4.69
CA VAL A 8 2.12 -3.45 5.13
C VAL A 8 1.90 -3.26 6.63
N ALA A 9 0.66 -3.03 7.02
CA ALA A 9 0.26 -2.93 8.43
C ALA A 9 -1.06 -3.67 8.65
N PRO A 10 -1.33 -4.20 9.86
CA PRO A 10 -2.48 -5.07 10.14
C PRO A 10 -3.84 -4.38 10.00
N THR A 11 -3.91 -3.09 10.35
CA THR A 11 -5.19 -2.38 10.47
C THR A 11 -5.31 -1.23 9.48
N ARG A 12 -6.57 -0.85 9.19
CA ARG A 12 -6.86 0.31 8.34
C ARG A 12 -6.38 1.60 8.99
N GLU A 13 -6.55 1.72 10.29
CA GLU A 13 -6.21 2.90 11.06
C GLU A 13 -4.69 3.14 11.04
N LEU A 14 -3.90 2.09 11.29
CA LEU A 14 -2.44 2.17 11.27
C LEU A 14 -1.91 2.47 9.87
N ILE A 15 -2.39 1.78 8.83
CA ILE A 15 -1.90 2.03 7.46
C ILE A 15 -2.26 3.43 6.96
N CYS A 16 -3.41 3.98 7.38
CA CYS A 16 -3.79 5.36 7.08
C CYS A 16 -2.85 6.37 7.73
N GLN A 17 -2.43 6.13 8.98
CA GLN A 17 -1.44 6.99 9.65
C GLN A 17 -0.10 6.98 8.91
N ILE A 18 0.42 5.79 8.59
CA ILE A 18 1.65 5.62 7.80
C ILE A 18 1.54 6.35 6.46
N PHE A 19 0.42 6.20 5.76
CA PHE A 19 0.19 6.88 4.49
C PHE A 19 0.20 8.40 4.61
N LEU A 20 -0.40 8.96 5.68
CA LEU A 20 -0.41 10.40 5.92
C LEU A 20 1.01 10.93 6.16
N GLU A 21 1.84 10.22 6.93
CA GLU A 21 3.25 10.57 7.11
C GLU A 21 4.03 10.45 5.80
N ALA A 22 3.85 9.37 5.04
CA ALA A 22 4.49 9.19 3.73
C ALA A 22 4.14 10.35 2.77
N ARG A 23 2.91 10.86 2.80
CA ARG A 23 2.51 12.03 2.01
C ARG A 23 3.23 13.31 2.43
N LYS A 24 3.48 13.51 3.73
CA LYS A 24 4.24 14.67 4.23
C LYS A 24 5.69 14.60 3.75
N PHE A 25 6.32 13.43 3.84
CA PHE A 25 7.69 13.23 3.36
C PHE A 25 7.81 13.33 1.83
N ALA A 26 6.77 12.95 1.09
CA ALA A 26 6.75 13.07 -0.36
C ALA A 26 6.47 14.51 -0.86
N PHE A 27 6.12 15.44 0.03
CA PHE A 27 5.77 16.81 -0.36
C PHE A 27 6.94 17.50 -1.08
N GLY A 28 6.66 18.10 -2.25
CA GLY A 28 7.68 18.75 -3.07
C GLY A 28 8.52 17.79 -3.93
N THR A 29 8.21 16.48 -3.94
CA THR A 29 8.90 15.47 -4.74
C THR A 29 8.00 14.88 -5.83
N CYS A 30 8.55 14.06 -6.71
CA CYS A 30 7.78 13.26 -7.67
C CYS A 30 7.24 11.94 -7.08
N VAL A 31 7.56 11.63 -5.82
CA VAL A 31 7.16 10.39 -5.17
C VAL A 31 5.66 10.43 -4.89
N ARG A 32 4.94 9.40 -5.33
CA ARG A 32 3.51 9.25 -5.08
C ARG A 32 3.20 8.06 -4.17
N PRO A 33 2.89 8.31 -2.89
CA PRO A 33 2.26 7.32 -2.02
C PRO A 33 0.81 7.06 -2.43
N VAL A 34 0.37 5.81 -2.32
CA VAL A 34 -1.02 5.37 -2.47
C VAL A 34 -1.36 4.41 -1.34
N VAL A 35 -2.59 4.43 -0.84
CA VAL A 35 -3.05 3.56 0.24
C VAL A 35 -4.18 2.63 -0.21
N VAL A 36 -4.16 1.37 0.24
CA VAL A 36 -5.20 0.37 -0.04
C VAL A 36 -5.59 -0.44 1.20
N TYR A 37 -6.88 -0.54 1.49
CA TYR A 37 -7.37 -1.31 2.65
C TYR A 37 -8.80 -1.85 2.44
N GLY A 38 -9.31 -2.64 3.38
CA GLY A 38 -10.68 -3.17 3.35
C GLY A 38 -11.77 -2.09 3.53
N GLY A 39 -13.00 -2.35 3.07
CA GLY A 39 -14.13 -1.42 3.26
C GLY A 39 -14.21 -0.25 2.27
N VAL A 40 -13.32 -0.19 1.28
CA VAL A 40 -13.38 0.76 0.15
C VAL A 40 -13.50 0.00 -1.17
N SER A 41 -14.21 0.58 -2.13
CA SER A 41 -14.45 -0.06 -3.43
C SER A 41 -13.14 -0.32 -4.17
N THR A 42 -13.02 -1.52 -4.77
CA THR A 42 -11.82 -1.89 -5.53
C THR A 42 -11.58 -0.96 -6.72
N GLY A 43 -12.64 -0.48 -7.37
CA GLY A 43 -12.54 0.49 -8.47
C GLY A 43 -11.89 1.81 -8.05
N HIS A 44 -12.09 2.26 -6.81
CA HIS A 44 -11.42 3.45 -6.28
C HIS A 44 -9.90 3.22 -6.18
N HIS A 45 -9.46 2.13 -5.55
CA HIS A 45 -8.03 1.81 -5.44
C HIS A 45 -7.37 1.63 -6.81
N ILE A 46 -8.03 0.94 -7.75
CA ILE A 46 -7.50 0.78 -9.11
C ILE A 46 -7.24 2.13 -9.76
N ARG A 47 -8.18 3.08 -9.62
CA ARG A 47 -8.05 4.42 -10.19
C ARG A 47 -6.93 5.23 -9.53
N GLU A 48 -6.78 5.11 -8.22
CA GLU A 48 -5.70 5.79 -7.49
C GLU A 48 -4.32 5.23 -7.86
N ILE A 49 -4.21 3.91 -7.98
CA ILE A 49 -3.00 3.22 -8.45
C ILE A 49 -2.72 3.61 -9.90
N SER A 50 -3.71 3.63 -10.80
CA SER A 50 -3.46 3.94 -12.22
C SER A 50 -2.87 5.33 -12.47
N ARG A 51 -3.06 6.27 -11.54
CA ARG A 51 -2.47 7.62 -11.58
C ARG A 51 -0.96 7.65 -11.25
N GLY A 52 -0.37 6.50 -10.91
CA GLY A 52 1.02 6.36 -10.47
C GLY A 52 1.11 5.97 -9.01
N CYS A 53 2.11 5.16 -8.67
CA CYS A 53 2.34 4.65 -7.32
C CYS A 53 3.81 4.26 -7.17
N ASN A 54 4.58 5.06 -6.42
CA ASN A 54 5.97 4.75 -6.08
C ASN A 54 6.04 4.01 -4.73
N ILE A 55 5.18 4.40 -3.79
CA ILE A 55 5.03 3.79 -2.47
C ILE A 55 3.59 3.30 -2.33
N LEU A 56 3.41 2.01 -2.03
CA LEU A 56 2.10 1.43 -1.79
C LEU A 56 1.99 1.04 -0.31
N CYS A 57 1.11 1.72 0.41
CA CYS A 57 0.75 1.37 1.77
C CYS A 57 -0.52 0.50 1.73
N GLY A 58 -0.56 -0.66 2.38
CA GLY A 58 -1.80 -1.42 2.42
C GLY A 58 -1.96 -2.44 3.53
N THR A 59 -3.19 -2.89 3.76
CA THR A 59 -3.43 -4.07 4.60
C THR A 59 -3.22 -5.36 3.79
N PRO A 60 -2.79 -6.47 4.43
CA PRO A 60 -2.37 -7.69 3.72
C PRO A 60 -3.42 -8.20 2.72
N GLY A 61 -4.66 -8.38 3.16
CA GLY A 61 -5.72 -8.93 2.32
C GLY A 61 -6.04 -8.09 1.09
N ARG A 62 -6.05 -6.75 1.23
CA ARG A 62 -6.33 -5.87 0.08
C ARG A 62 -5.12 -5.77 -0.86
N LEU A 63 -3.91 -5.77 -0.32
CA LEU A 63 -2.69 -5.77 -1.12
C LEU A 63 -2.61 -7.04 -1.99
N LEU A 64 -2.87 -8.21 -1.39
CA LEU A 64 -2.89 -9.49 -2.09
C LEU A 64 -3.97 -9.53 -3.18
N ASP A 65 -5.17 -8.97 -2.94
CA ASP A 65 -6.21 -8.83 -3.97
C ASP A 65 -5.73 -7.97 -5.16
N MET A 66 -5.02 -6.88 -4.91
CA MET A 66 -4.50 -6.01 -5.98
C MET A 66 -3.40 -6.69 -6.79
N ILE A 67 -2.53 -7.47 -6.14
CA ILE A 67 -1.48 -8.27 -6.78
C ILE A 67 -2.09 -9.41 -7.59
N GLY A 68 -3.02 -10.18 -7.00
CA GLY A 68 -3.69 -11.29 -7.67
C GLY A 68 -4.48 -10.88 -8.91
N ARG A 69 -5.00 -9.64 -8.95
CA ARG A 69 -5.65 -9.05 -10.13
C ARG A 69 -4.69 -8.45 -11.16
N GLY A 70 -3.37 -8.51 -10.93
CA GLY A 70 -2.35 -7.92 -11.80
C GLY A 70 -2.39 -6.39 -11.85
N LYS A 71 -2.98 -5.72 -10.86
CA LYS A 71 -3.03 -4.24 -10.80
C LYS A 71 -1.78 -3.65 -10.18
N VAL A 72 -1.16 -4.42 -9.28
CA VAL A 72 0.15 -4.14 -8.68
C VAL A 72 1.09 -5.28 -9.07
N GLY A 73 2.19 -4.94 -9.74
CA GLY A 73 3.30 -5.85 -10.01
C GLY A 73 4.45 -5.62 -9.05
N LEU A 74 5.30 -6.62 -8.86
CA LEU A 74 6.41 -6.58 -7.90
C LEU A 74 7.80 -6.48 -8.56
N GLN A 75 7.87 -6.32 -9.89
CA GLN A 75 9.14 -6.37 -10.63
C GLN A 75 10.13 -5.28 -10.21
N LYS A 76 9.64 -4.10 -9.81
CA LYS A 76 10.45 -2.96 -9.35
C LYS A 76 10.54 -2.82 -7.83
N LEU A 77 9.99 -3.77 -7.08
CA LEU A 77 9.98 -3.69 -5.63
C LEU A 77 11.41 -3.80 -5.09
N ARG A 78 11.85 -2.78 -4.35
CA ARG A 78 13.16 -2.76 -3.67
C ARG A 78 13.03 -2.83 -2.16
N TYR A 79 11.91 -2.34 -1.61
CA TYR A 79 11.68 -2.25 -0.18
C TYR A 79 10.33 -2.86 0.19
N LEU A 80 10.33 -3.78 1.14
CA LEU A 80 9.13 -4.31 1.79
C LEU A 80 9.26 -4.05 3.28
N VAL A 81 8.28 -3.34 3.84
CA VAL A 81 8.18 -3.04 5.27
C VAL A 81 6.95 -3.72 5.84
N LEU A 82 7.13 -4.46 6.92
CA LEU A 82 6.06 -5.09 7.68
C LEU A 82 6.00 -4.42 9.05
N ASP A 83 4.92 -3.72 9.34
CA ASP A 83 4.66 -3.07 10.62
C ASP A 83 3.68 -3.89 11.46
N GLU A 84 3.92 -4.00 12.76
CA GLU A 84 3.19 -4.91 13.67
C GLU A 84 3.05 -6.35 13.11
N ALA A 85 4.19 -6.93 12.68
CA ALA A 85 4.20 -8.24 12.02
C ALA A 85 3.75 -9.40 12.93
N ASP A 86 4.04 -9.32 14.22
CA ASP A 86 3.51 -10.20 15.26
C ASP A 86 1.97 -10.20 15.26
N ARG A 87 1.37 -9.01 15.25
CA ARG A 87 -0.09 -8.87 15.18
C ARG A 87 -0.67 -9.40 13.87
N MET A 88 0.06 -9.25 12.76
CA MET A 88 -0.36 -9.85 11.48
C MET A 88 -0.36 -11.39 11.53
N LEU A 89 0.53 -12.01 12.32
CA LEU A 89 0.55 -13.46 12.53
C LEU A 89 -0.63 -13.91 13.39
N ASP A 90 -1.00 -13.15 14.43
CA ASP A 90 -2.12 -13.47 15.31
C ASP A 90 -3.50 -13.38 14.63
N MET A 91 -3.59 -12.70 13.49
CA MET A 91 -4.82 -12.53 12.70
C MET A 91 -5.01 -13.58 11.60
N GLY A 92 -4.01 -14.46 11.40
CA GLY A 92 -4.02 -15.55 10.41
C GLY A 92 -4.41 -16.89 11.02
#